data_AF-A0A971PHC7-F1
#
_entry.id   AF-A0A971PHC7-F1
#
_cell.length_a   1.000
_cell.length_b   1.000
_cell.length_c   1.000
_cell.angle_alpha   90.00
_cell.angle_beta   90.00
_cell.angle_gamma   90.00
#
_symmetry.space_group_name_H-M   'P 1'
#
loop_
_entity.id
_entity.type
_entity.pdbx_description
1 polymer ?
#
loop_
_entity_poly.entity_id
_entity_poly.type
_entity_poly.pdbx_seq_one_letter_code
_entity_poly.pdbx_strand_id
1 'polypeptide(L)'
;MTKIGEYLRSAREERKIPLAQVARDTRVNERYLSAIEAGEFSRLPAAAYAKGFIRIYAEYLGLDPKPLLEQFARERPGAARSPLDAEREAVPFPARASRNRLLIGVAAAAGIVVAILAVSMLRRSACAPRPAPPAAPATEELETLPLPSVPTPKPSPEPGETEEPSPEVSPVARKKLSIKAKEPVTLKVYADGALLFQGTLAKGKEESWTAAEGFDLRVSRPRIAEMLLDGKPIKGIKGRTAQNIQIDKDGKIEFYKGKLRAE
;
A
#
# COMPACT_ATOMS: atom_id res chain seq x y z
N MET A 1 -12.75 26.85 1.55
CA MET A 1 -13.03 25.50 1.01
C MET A 1 -13.50 25.68 -0.43
N THR A 2 -13.11 24.82 -1.38
CA THR A 2 -13.56 24.94 -2.77
C THR A 2 -14.80 24.08 -3.00
N LYS A 3 -15.68 24.51 -3.91
CA LYS A 3 -16.95 23.83 -4.20
C LYS A 3 -16.76 22.38 -4.68
N ILE A 4 -15.60 22.08 -5.27
CA ILE A 4 -15.17 20.74 -5.67
C ILE A 4 -14.79 19.87 -4.47
N GLY A 5 -14.00 20.42 -3.53
CA GLY A 5 -13.54 19.68 -2.35
C GLY A 5 -14.71 19.26 -1.47
N GLU A 6 -15.66 20.17 -1.25
CA GLU A 6 -16.91 19.91 -0.53
C GLU A 6 -17.76 18.82 -1.20
N TYR A 7 -17.89 18.87 -2.53
CA TYR A 7 -18.67 17.89 -3.27
C TYR A 7 -18.06 16.49 -3.20
N LEU A 8 -16.75 16.36 -3.39
CA LEU A 8 -16.03 15.08 -3.27
C LEU A 8 -16.14 14.51 -1.84
N ARG A 9 -15.98 15.36 -0.83
CA ARG A 9 -16.14 15.00 0.57
C ARG A 9 -17.55 14.49 0.86
N SER A 10 -18.56 15.23 0.43
CA SER A 10 -19.97 14.88 0.63
C SER A 10 -20.30 13.53 -0.01
N ALA A 11 -19.86 13.30 -1.25
CA ALA A 11 -20.07 12.04 -1.96
C ALA A 11 -19.34 10.85 -1.28
N ARG A 12 -18.17 11.08 -0.69
CA ARG A 12 -17.46 10.06 0.12
C ARG A 12 -18.26 9.74 1.39
N GLU A 13 -18.69 10.76 2.11
CA GLU A 13 -19.39 10.62 3.39
C GLU A 13 -20.76 9.97 3.24
N GLU A 14 -21.50 10.31 2.17
CA GLU A 14 -22.79 9.67 1.82
C GLU A 14 -22.64 8.15 1.62
N ARG A 15 -21.51 7.74 1.05
CA ARG A 15 -21.15 6.33 0.85
C ARG A 15 -20.54 5.66 2.08
N LYS A 16 -20.38 6.41 3.18
CA LYS A 16 -19.75 5.96 4.44
C LYS A 16 -18.35 5.41 4.26
N ILE A 17 -17.59 5.95 3.30
CA ILE A 17 -16.22 5.52 3.03
C ILE A 17 -15.25 6.40 3.85
N PRO A 18 -14.37 5.82 4.68
CA PRO A 18 -13.34 6.60 5.37
C PRO A 18 -12.25 7.06 4.39
N LEU A 19 -11.70 8.25 4.61
CA LEU A 19 -10.67 8.83 3.73
C LEU A 19 -9.44 7.91 3.59
N ALA A 20 -9.02 7.28 4.69
CA ALA A 20 -7.95 6.28 4.71
C ALA A 20 -8.19 5.09 3.76
N GLN A 21 -9.45 4.68 3.55
CA GLN A 21 -9.77 3.62 2.60
C GLN A 21 -9.59 4.10 1.15
N VAL A 22 -10.07 5.30 0.83
CA VAL A 22 -9.83 5.94 -0.48
C VAL A 22 -8.32 6.00 -0.75
N ALA A 23 -7.53 6.45 0.23
CA ALA A 23 -6.08 6.56 0.10
C ALA A 23 -5.41 5.22 -0.21
N ARG A 24 -5.80 4.15 0.50
CA ARG A 24 -5.29 2.80 0.25
C ARG A 24 -5.64 2.29 -1.14
N ASP A 25 -6.90 2.44 -1.56
CA ASP A 25 -7.41 1.85 -2.79
C ASP A 25 -6.93 2.60 -4.04
N THR A 26 -6.82 3.92 -3.94
CA THR A 26 -6.34 4.80 -5.02
C THR A 26 -4.83 4.95 -5.07
N ARG A 27 -4.12 4.55 -3.99
CA ARG A 27 -2.69 4.80 -3.77
C ARG A 27 -2.31 6.28 -3.78
N VAL A 28 -3.28 7.15 -3.55
CA VAL A 28 -3.04 8.58 -3.33
C VAL A 28 -2.84 8.77 -1.82
N ASN A 29 -1.81 9.52 -1.43
CA ASN A 29 -1.55 9.78 -0.02
C ASN A 29 -2.76 10.49 0.63
N GLU A 30 -3.19 10.01 1.79
CA GLU A 30 -4.33 10.54 2.54
C GLU A 30 -4.23 12.04 2.81
N ARG A 31 -3.00 12.55 3.07
CA ARG A 31 -2.74 13.98 3.26
C ARG A 31 -3.15 14.81 2.04
N TYR A 32 -2.97 14.28 0.83
CA TYR A 32 -3.32 14.98 -0.40
C TYR A 32 -4.82 14.91 -0.68
N LEU A 33 -5.47 13.79 -0.38
CA LEU A 33 -6.92 13.67 -0.49
C LEU A 33 -7.62 14.61 0.51
N SER A 34 -7.13 14.68 1.74
CA SER A 34 -7.60 15.63 2.75
C SER A 34 -7.43 17.08 2.29
N ALA A 35 -6.26 17.42 1.72
CA ALA A 35 -6.03 18.74 1.15
C ALA A 35 -6.99 19.07 -0.01
N ILE A 36 -7.35 18.08 -0.85
CA ILE A 36 -8.33 18.26 -1.93
C ILE A 36 -9.73 18.51 -1.35
N GLU A 37 -10.16 17.76 -0.34
CA GLU A 37 -11.44 17.98 0.35
C GLU A 37 -11.50 19.37 1.01
N ALA A 38 -10.39 19.84 1.58
CA ALA A 38 -10.29 21.17 2.18
C ALA A 38 -10.14 22.31 1.14
N GLY A 39 -9.86 21.99 -0.13
CA GLY A 39 -9.52 22.97 -1.17
C GLY A 39 -8.12 23.57 -1.03
N GLU A 40 -7.26 22.98 -0.21
CA GLU A 40 -5.88 23.41 0.08
C GLU A 40 -4.87 22.83 -0.92
N PHE A 41 -5.12 23.02 -2.21
CA PHE A 41 -4.28 22.47 -3.27
C PHE A 41 -2.81 22.97 -3.25
N SER A 42 -2.50 24.03 -2.51
CA SER A 42 -1.11 24.50 -2.29
C SER A 42 -0.26 23.51 -1.47
N ARG A 43 -0.90 22.57 -0.74
CA ARG A 43 -0.24 21.49 -0.01
C ARG A 43 0.10 20.28 -0.88
N LEU A 44 -0.26 20.31 -2.16
CA LEU A 44 0.06 19.25 -3.10
C LEU A 44 1.52 19.37 -3.58
N PRO A 45 2.19 18.25 -3.92
CA PRO A 45 3.61 18.26 -4.33
C PRO A 45 3.89 19.11 -5.56
N ALA A 46 2.93 19.16 -6.48
CA ALA A 46 2.93 20.06 -7.63
C ALA A 46 1.48 20.33 -8.04
N ALA A 47 1.19 21.55 -8.50
CA ALA A 47 -0.15 21.95 -8.93
C ALA A 47 -0.69 21.06 -10.07
N ALA A 48 0.19 20.54 -10.93
CA ALA A 48 -0.15 19.62 -12.01
C ALA A 48 -0.76 18.29 -11.52
N TYR A 49 -0.47 17.84 -10.29
CA TYR A 49 -1.02 16.60 -9.74
C TYR A 49 -2.47 16.73 -9.26
N ALA A 50 -2.95 17.96 -9.01
CA ALA A 50 -4.30 18.19 -8.51
C ALA A 50 -5.37 17.58 -9.43
N LYS A 51 -5.27 17.81 -10.74
CA LYS A 51 -6.18 17.20 -11.74
C LYS A 51 -6.16 15.68 -11.69
N GLY A 52 -4.97 15.09 -11.61
CA GLY A 52 -4.81 13.64 -11.58
C GLY A 52 -5.48 13.03 -10.35
N PHE A 53 -5.29 13.64 -9.18
CA PHE A 53 -5.90 13.18 -7.94
C PHE A 53 -7.42 13.41 -7.91
N ILE A 54 -7.92 14.55 -8.39
CA ILE A 54 -9.36 14.80 -8.54
C ILE A 54 -9.99 13.73 -9.44
N ARG A 55 -9.36 13.41 -10.58
CA ARG A 55 -9.85 12.37 -11.49
C ARG A 55 -9.91 11.00 -10.82
N ILE A 56 -8.81 10.56 -10.21
CA ILE A 56 -8.73 9.25 -9.54
C ILE A 56 -9.76 9.17 -8.41
N TYR A 57 -9.95 10.25 -7.66
CA TYR A 57 -10.88 10.29 -6.56
C TYR A 57 -12.34 10.25 -7.05
N ALA A 58 -12.68 11.04 -8.07
CA ALA A 58 -14.00 11.00 -8.69
C ALA A 58 -14.33 9.61 -9.26
N GLU A 59 -13.39 8.99 -9.99
CA GLU A 59 -13.55 7.64 -10.53
C GLU A 59 -13.74 6.59 -9.42
N TYR A 60 -13.00 6.72 -8.31
CA TYR A 60 -13.16 5.84 -7.15
C TYR A 60 -14.55 5.98 -6.52
N LEU A 61 -15.05 7.21 -6.41
CA LEU A 61 -16.41 7.50 -5.96
C LEU A 61 -17.45 7.26 -7.07
N GLY A 62 -17.10 6.69 -8.22
CA GLY A 62 -18.05 6.45 -9.32
C GLY A 62 -18.76 7.71 -9.82
N LEU A 63 -18.12 8.87 -9.68
CA LEU A 63 -18.57 10.16 -10.22
C LEU A 63 -17.93 10.40 -11.58
N ASP A 64 -18.58 11.20 -12.43
CA ASP A 64 -17.97 11.63 -13.70
C ASP A 64 -16.90 12.70 -13.44
N PRO A 65 -15.61 12.44 -13.74
CA PRO A 65 -14.54 13.40 -13.50
C PRO A 65 -14.59 14.63 -14.41
N LYS A 66 -15.21 14.57 -15.59
CA LYS A 66 -15.21 15.70 -16.55
C LYS A 66 -15.74 17.01 -15.94
N PRO A 67 -16.97 17.09 -15.42
CA PRO A 67 -17.52 18.33 -14.87
C PRO A 67 -16.70 18.86 -13.68
N LEU A 68 -16.14 17.96 -12.86
CA LEU A 68 -15.24 18.31 -11.75
C LEU A 68 -13.94 18.98 -12.24
N LEU A 69 -13.33 18.42 -13.29
CA LEU A 69 -12.08 18.94 -13.85
C LEU A 69 -12.28 20.26 -14.60
N GLU A 70 -13.41 20.44 -15.29
CA GLU A 70 -13.80 21.71 -15.90
C GLU A 70 -14.01 22.80 -14.85
N GLN A 71 -14.71 22.47 -13.76
CA GLN A 71 -14.87 23.40 -12.66
C GLN A 71 -13.53 23.74 -12.02
N PHE A 72 -12.64 22.75 -11.85
CA PHE A 72 -11.30 22.98 -11.29
C PHE A 72 -10.48 23.93 -12.17
N ALA A 73 -10.58 23.77 -13.50
CA ALA A 73 -9.91 24.65 -14.45
C ALA A 73 -10.45 26.09 -14.41
N ARG A 74 -11.77 26.27 -14.20
CA ARG A 74 -12.39 27.61 -14.01
C ARG A 74 -11.96 28.27 -12.71
N GLU A 75 -11.92 27.51 -11.61
CA GLU A 75 -11.50 28.02 -10.30
C GLU A 75 -10.00 28.36 -10.26
N ARG A 76 -9.20 27.78 -11.17
CA ARG A 76 -7.74 27.94 -11.22
C ARG A 76 -7.20 28.10 -12.65
N PRO A 77 -7.43 29.27 -13.27
CA PRO A 77 -6.82 29.59 -14.56
C PRO A 77 -5.29 29.64 -14.41
N GLY A 78 -4.58 28.71 -15.05
CA GLY A 78 -3.13 28.52 -14.93
C GLY A 78 -2.70 27.15 -14.39
N ALA A 79 -3.60 26.42 -13.71
CA ALA A 79 -3.38 25.01 -13.37
C ALA A 79 -3.73 24.05 -14.52
N ALA A 80 -4.22 24.59 -15.64
CA ALA A 80 -4.74 23.83 -16.76
C ALA A 80 -3.97 24.13 -18.05
N ARG A 81 -3.61 23.02 -18.74
CA ARG A 81 -3.01 22.90 -20.08
C ARG A 81 -1.49 22.83 -20.06
N SER A 82 -0.97 21.69 -19.60
CA SER A 82 0.28 21.19 -20.18
C SER A 82 -0.06 20.62 -21.57
N PRO A 83 0.79 20.78 -22.60
CA PRO A 83 0.62 20.12 -23.90
C PRO A 83 0.38 18.60 -23.81
N LEU A 84 0.85 17.98 -22.72
CA LEU A 84 0.61 16.57 -22.40
C LEU A 84 -0.86 16.23 -22.09
N ASP A 85 -1.70 17.19 -21.72
CA ASP A 85 -3.12 16.97 -21.42
C ASP A 85 -3.95 16.77 -22.71
N ALA A 86 -3.62 17.47 -23.79
CA ALA A 86 -4.34 17.39 -25.06
C ALA A 86 -4.11 16.04 -25.77
N GLU A 87 -2.88 15.52 -25.73
CA GLU A 87 -2.54 14.21 -26.28
C GLU A 87 -3.17 13.06 -25.47
N ARG A 88 -3.43 13.27 -24.17
CA ARG A 88 -3.96 12.25 -23.26
C ARG A 88 -5.47 12.08 -23.34
N GLU A 89 -6.20 13.10 -23.78
CA GLU A 89 -7.64 12.98 -24.06
C GLU A 89 -7.92 12.09 -25.29
N ALA A 90 -6.94 11.93 -26.18
CA ALA A 90 -7.06 11.07 -27.36
C ALA A 90 -6.85 9.57 -27.08
N VAL A 91 -6.34 9.20 -25.90
CA VAL A 91 -6.14 7.79 -25.52
C VAL A 91 -7.21 7.40 -24.50
N PRO A 92 -8.18 6.53 -24.85
CA PRO A 92 -9.10 6.00 -23.87
C PRO A 92 -8.29 5.16 -22.89
N PHE A 93 -8.00 5.70 -21.72
CA PHE A 93 -7.61 4.86 -20.59
C PHE A 93 -8.71 3.81 -20.43
N PRO A 94 -8.39 2.51 -20.35
CA PRO A 94 -9.40 1.51 -20.10
C PRO A 94 -9.99 1.86 -18.73
N ALA A 95 -11.20 2.44 -18.75
CA ALA A 95 -11.98 2.67 -17.56
C ALA A 95 -11.99 1.33 -16.82
N ARG A 96 -11.75 1.35 -15.51
CA ARG A 96 -11.92 0.19 -14.60
C ARG A 96 -13.39 -0.25 -14.50
N ALA A 97 -14.15 -0.16 -15.60
CA ALA A 97 -15.54 -0.53 -15.77
C ALA A 97 -15.73 -2.02 -16.13
N SER A 98 -14.68 -2.84 -16.11
CA SER A 98 -14.79 -4.25 -16.52
C SER A 98 -15.20 -5.20 -15.39
N ARG A 99 -15.03 -4.84 -14.11
CA ARG A 99 -15.35 -5.75 -12.99
C ARG A 99 -16.82 -5.70 -12.57
N ASN A 100 -17.46 -4.52 -12.58
CA ASN A 100 -18.89 -4.42 -12.23
C ASN A 100 -19.83 -4.90 -13.34
N ARG A 101 -19.49 -4.74 -14.63
CA ARG A 101 -20.34 -5.21 -15.73
C ARG A 101 -20.44 -6.74 -15.81
N LEU A 102 -19.34 -7.44 -15.51
CA LEU A 102 -19.34 -8.91 -15.46
C LEU A 102 -20.19 -9.42 -14.28
N LEU A 103 -20.07 -8.79 -13.10
CA LEU A 103 -20.87 -9.15 -11.93
C LEU A 103 -22.36 -8.88 -12.13
N ILE A 104 -22.73 -7.77 -12.78
CA ILE A 104 -24.13 -7.46 -13.14
C ILE A 104 -24.66 -8.49 -14.15
N GLY A 105 -23.86 -8.88 -15.15
CA GLY A 105 -24.24 -9.91 -16.12
C GLY A 105 -24.43 -11.30 -15.50
N VAL A 106 -23.53 -11.71 -14.59
CA VAL A 106 -23.63 -12.98 -13.86
C VAL A 106 -24.83 -12.97 -12.91
N ALA A 107 -25.09 -11.86 -12.22
CA ALA A 107 -26.27 -11.74 -11.34
C ALA A 107 -27.59 -11.79 -12.13
N ALA A 108 -27.66 -11.15 -13.30
CA ALA A 108 -28.82 -11.23 -14.18
C ALA A 108 -29.04 -12.66 -14.71
N ALA A 109 -27.97 -13.34 -15.15
CA ALA A 109 -28.05 -14.72 -15.61
C ALA A 109 -28.46 -15.68 -14.47
N ALA A 110 -27.90 -15.52 -13.27
CA ALA A 110 -28.29 -16.29 -12.09
C ALA A 110 -29.75 -16.04 -11.70
N GLY A 111 -30.22 -14.79 -11.77
CA GLY A 111 -31.63 -14.45 -11.54
C GLY A 111 -32.56 -15.13 -12.54
N ILE A 112 -32.19 -15.17 -13.82
CA ILE A 112 -32.95 -15.89 -14.86
C ILE A 112 -32.99 -17.39 -14.58
N VAL A 113 -31.86 -18.00 -14.21
CA VAL A 113 -31.79 -19.43 -13.87
C VAL A 113 -32.65 -19.74 -12.64
N VAL A 114 -32.60 -18.91 -11.59
CA VAL A 114 -33.44 -19.07 -10.39
C VAL A 114 -34.93 -18.90 -10.74
N ALA A 115 -35.29 -17.95 -11.60
CA ALA A 115 -36.66 -17.78 -12.06
C ALA A 115 -37.16 -18.99 -12.87
N ILE A 116 -36.33 -19.54 -13.76
CA ILE A 116 -36.64 -20.77 -14.52
C ILE A 116 -36.80 -21.96 -13.57
N LEU A 117 -35.92 -22.10 -12.58
CA LEU A 117 -36.00 -23.17 -11.58
C LEU A 117 -37.25 -23.02 -10.70
N ALA A 118 -37.60 -21.80 -10.26
CA ALA A 118 -38.79 -21.51 -9.47
C ALA A 118 -40.07 -21.84 -10.26
N VAL A 119 -40.16 -21.45 -11.54
CA VAL A 119 -41.27 -21.82 -12.43
C VAL A 119 -41.33 -23.33 -12.66
N SER A 120 -40.17 -24.00 -12.77
CA SER A 120 -40.11 -25.46 -12.92
C SER A 120 -40.58 -26.19 -11.66
N MET A 121 -40.26 -25.67 -10.46
CA MET A 121 -40.75 -26.19 -9.18
C MET A 121 -42.25 -25.94 -8.98
N LEU A 122 -42.75 -24.76 -9.38
CA LEU A 122 -44.18 -24.46 -9.36
C LEU A 122 -44.96 -25.41 -10.28
N ARG A 123 -44.38 -25.77 -11.44
CA ARG A 123 -44.97 -26.77 -12.37
C ARG A 123 -44.89 -28.20 -11.85
N ARG A 124 -43.88 -28.55 -11.06
CA ARG A 124 -43.77 -29.86 -10.38
C ARG A 124 -44.71 -29.99 -9.17
N SER A 125 -45.30 -28.89 -8.68
CA SER A 125 -46.21 -28.91 -7.53
C SER A 125 -47.61 -29.47 -7.85
N ALA A 126 -47.85 -29.96 -9.07
CA ALA A 126 -49.02 -30.78 -9.42
C ALA A 126 -48.75 -32.30 -9.27
N CYS A 127 -48.00 -32.70 -8.25
CA CYS A 127 -48.11 -33.99 -7.57
C CYS A 127 -47.03 -34.03 -6.49
N ALA A 128 -47.42 -33.80 -5.25
CA ALA A 128 -46.61 -34.17 -4.09
C ALA A 128 -47.37 -35.24 -3.30
N PRO A 129 -46.74 -36.41 -3.01
CA PRO A 129 -47.18 -37.29 -1.96
C PRO A 129 -46.96 -36.61 -0.59
N ARG A 130 -47.90 -36.85 0.33
CA ARG A 130 -48.04 -36.23 1.65
C ARG A 130 -46.83 -36.52 2.57
N PRO A 131 -46.27 -35.51 3.28
CA PRO A 131 -45.37 -35.76 4.40
C PRO A 131 -46.17 -35.97 5.70
N ALA A 132 -45.71 -36.89 6.54
CA ALA A 132 -46.22 -37.06 7.90
C ALA A 132 -45.22 -36.49 8.92
N PRO A 133 -45.66 -35.65 9.86
CA PRO A 133 -44.97 -35.41 11.13
C PRO A 133 -45.89 -35.68 12.34
N PRO A 134 -45.43 -35.60 13.59
CA PRO A 134 -44.14 -35.99 14.18
C PRO A 134 -44.35 -36.86 15.45
N ALA A 135 -43.34 -37.63 15.87
CA ALA A 135 -43.27 -38.15 17.24
C ALA A 135 -42.20 -37.35 18.00
N ALA A 136 -42.63 -36.60 19.01
CA ALA A 136 -41.79 -35.97 20.02
C ALA A 136 -41.97 -36.72 21.37
N PRO A 137 -41.36 -36.27 22.47
CA PRO A 137 -39.96 -36.45 22.86
C PRO A 137 -39.86 -37.26 24.17
N ALA A 138 -38.69 -37.77 24.51
CA ALA A 138 -38.40 -38.28 25.85
C ALA A 138 -37.27 -37.45 26.47
N THR A 139 -37.65 -36.77 27.54
CA THR A 139 -36.86 -36.04 28.52
C THR A 139 -36.11 -37.03 29.42
N GLU A 140 -34.85 -36.74 29.77
CA GLU A 140 -34.10 -37.17 30.98
C GLU A 140 -32.65 -36.68 30.77
N GLU A 141 -31.85 -36.23 31.73
CA GLU A 141 -31.99 -35.93 33.14
C GLU A 141 -30.72 -35.13 33.55
N LEU A 142 -30.83 -34.37 34.64
CA LEU A 142 -29.79 -33.54 35.23
C LEU A 142 -28.70 -34.36 35.95
N GLU A 143 -27.43 -34.09 35.65
CA GLU A 143 -26.29 -34.20 36.60
C GLU A 143 -25.37 -32.99 36.33
N THR A 144 -25.29 -31.94 37.15
CA THR A 144 -24.74 -31.81 38.52
C THR A 144 -23.22 -32.08 38.63
N LEU A 145 -22.43 -31.02 38.35
CA LEU A 145 -21.18 -30.51 38.98
C LEU A 145 -20.21 -31.47 39.72
N PRO A 146 -18.85 -31.28 39.67
CA PRO A 146 -18.19 -30.02 40.08
C PRO A 146 -16.85 -29.63 39.40
N LEU A 147 -16.40 -28.39 39.68
CA LEU A 147 -15.08 -27.78 39.39
C LEU A 147 -14.01 -28.18 40.42
N PRO A 148 -12.72 -28.23 40.04
CA PRO A 148 -11.71 -27.25 40.54
C PRO A 148 -10.64 -26.94 39.44
N SER A 149 -9.72 -25.97 39.48
CA SER A 149 -9.36 -24.82 40.31
C SER A 149 -8.41 -23.95 39.48
N VAL A 150 -8.44 -22.63 39.70
CA VAL A 150 -7.47 -21.65 39.15
C VAL A 150 -6.10 -21.85 39.85
N PRO A 151 -4.98 -21.40 39.26
CA PRO A 151 -4.47 -20.11 39.73
C PRO A 151 -3.88 -19.23 38.62
N THR A 152 -4.22 -17.95 38.68
CA THR A 152 -3.39 -16.84 38.17
C THR A 152 -2.23 -16.64 39.17
N PRO A 153 -1.09 -16.08 38.74
CA PRO A 153 -0.94 -14.66 39.02
C PRO A 153 -0.26 -13.86 37.89
N LYS A 154 -0.83 -12.68 37.65
CA LYS A 154 -0.13 -11.46 37.19
C LYS A 154 0.78 -11.01 38.34
N PRO A 155 1.90 -10.32 38.10
CA PRO A 155 1.81 -8.86 37.93
C PRO A 155 2.72 -8.30 36.84
N SER A 156 2.19 -7.33 36.11
CA SER A 156 2.96 -6.18 35.60
C SER A 156 2.93 -5.13 36.72
N PRO A 157 3.97 -4.28 36.85
CA PRO A 157 3.86 -2.95 36.26
C PRO A 157 5.17 -2.44 35.62
N GLU A 158 5.03 -1.82 34.44
CA GLU A 158 5.36 -0.41 34.09
C GLU A 158 6.25 0.44 35.04
N PRO A 159 6.72 1.63 34.62
CA PRO A 159 7.86 2.01 33.78
C PRO A 159 8.97 2.76 34.59
N GLY A 160 10.21 2.77 34.09
CA GLY A 160 11.30 3.64 34.59
C GLY A 160 12.45 3.58 33.59
N GLU A 161 12.71 4.65 32.83
CA GLU A 161 13.66 5.73 33.15
C GLU A 161 15.09 5.37 32.71
N THR A 162 15.58 6.17 31.76
CA THR A 162 16.97 6.57 31.54
C THR A 162 18.05 5.49 31.70
N GLU A 163 18.59 5.04 30.57
CA GLU A 163 20.05 4.91 30.46
C GLU A 163 20.48 5.22 29.02
N GLU A 164 21.11 6.37 28.89
CA GLU A 164 22.09 6.64 27.86
C GLU A 164 23.34 5.81 28.21
N PRO A 165 23.83 4.98 27.29
CA PRO A 165 25.26 4.85 27.18
C PRO A 165 25.68 5.11 25.74
N SER A 166 26.39 6.22 25.59
CA SER A 166 27.59 6.24 24.76
C SER A 166 28.48 5.05 25.13
N PRO A 167 29.05 4.35 24.14
CA PRO A 167 30.42 3.92 24.29
C PRO A 167 31.25 4.52 23.17
N GLU A 168 32.18 5.35 23.60
CA GLU A 168 33.59 5.32 23.23
C GLU A 168 33.98 4.35 22.11
N VAL A 169 34.44 4.98 21.04
CA VAL A 169 35.51 4.58 20.13
C VAL A 169 36.40 3.44 20.66
N SER A 170 36.32 2.28 20.01
CA SER A 170 37.39 1.27 19.93
C SER A 170 37.47 0.71 18.50
N PRO A 171 38.64 0.30 18.00
CA PRO A 171 38.88 0.09 16.57
C PRO A 171 38.41 -1.31 16.16
N VAL A 172 37.10 -1.48 16.03
CA VAL A 172 36.53 -2.69 15.43
C VAL A 172 36.85 -2.67 13.94
N ALA A 173 37.30 -3.80 13.38
CA ALA A 173 37.73 -3.94 11.99
C ALA A 173 36.68 -3.37 11.02
N ARG A 174 36.92 -2.14 10.55
CA ARG A 174 35.94 -1.39 9.75
C ARG A 174 36.03 -1.84 8.30
N LYS A 175 34.97 -2.46 7.78
CA LYS A 175 34.86 -2.70 6.34
C LYS A 175 34.41 -1.43 5.65
N LYS A 176 35.05 -1.09 4.53
CA LYS A 176 34.74 0.12 3.75
C LYS A 176 33.92 -0.26 2.53
N LEU A 177 32.70 0.22 2.46
CA LEU A 177 31.83 0.10 1.31
C LEU A 177 31.82 1.42 0.53
N SER A 178 32.33 1.39 -0.71
CA SER A 178 32.26 2.52 -1.64
C SER A 178 31.22 2.22 -2.73
N ILE A 179 30.32 3.17 -2.99
CA ILE A 179 29.32 3.08 -4.06
C ILE A 179 29.49 4.28 -4.99
N LYS A 180 29.72 4.00 -6.27
CA LYS A 180 29.81 4.98 -7.35
C LYS A 180 28.61 4.87 -8.28
N ALA A 181 27.86 5.95 -8.42
CA ALA A 181 26.68 5.99 -9.29
C ALA A 181 27.07 6.36 -10.74
N LYS A 182 26.71 5.52 -11.72
CA LYS A 182 26.77 5.86 -13.16
C LYS A 182 25.57 6.68 -13.63
N GLU A 183 24.43 6.52 -12.97
CA GLU A 183 23.17 7.25 -13.17
C GLU A 183 22.53 7.53 -11.81
N PRO A 184 21.56 8.46 -11.70
CA PRO A 184 20.88 8.72 -10.44
C PRO A 184 20.26 7.45 -9.85
N VAL A 185 20.78 7.01 -8.69
CA VAL A 185 20.37 5.78 -8.02
C VAL A 185 19.93 6.07 -6.59
N THR A 186 18.74 5.60 -6.24
CA THR A 186 18.23 5.73 -4.87
C THR A 186 18.79 4.61 -4.02
N LEU A 187 19.40 4.99 -2.91
CA LEU A 187 20.08 4.12 -1.96
C LEU A 187 19.51 4.33 -0.56
N LYS A 188 19.30 3.23 0.14
CA LYS A 188 19.19 3.21 1.60
C LYS A 188 20.30 2.31 2.12
N VAL A 189 21.15 2.83 2.99
CA VAL A 189 22.32 2.12 3.55
C VAL A 189 22.21 2.16 5.06
N TYR A 190 22.23 0.98 5.66
CA TYR A 190 22.33 0.74 7.08
C TYR A 190 23.68 0.11 7.37
N ALA A 191 24.34 0.54 8.44
CA ALA A 191 25.49 -0.11 9.03
C ALA A 191 25.19 -0.39 10.49
N ASP A 192 25.47 -1.61 10.95
CA ASP A 192 25.37 -1.95 12.37
C ASP A 192 23.97 -1.64 12.95
N GLY A 193 22.92 -1.79 12.13
CA GLY A 193 21.53 -1.46 12.48
C GLY A 193 21.15 0.03 12.38
N ALA A 194 22.10 0.94 12.18
CA ALA A 194 21.86 2.38 12.04
C ALA A 194 21.80 2.82 10.57
N LEU A 195 20.83 3.66 10.23
CA LEU A 195 20.72 4.26 8.90
C LEU A 195 21.87 5.26 8.68
N LEU A 196 22.86 4.90 7.85
CA LEU A 196 23.96 5.79 7.49
C LEU A 196 23.60 6.75 6.36
N PHE A 197 22.76 6.31 5.42
CA PHE A 197 22.40 7.13 4.27
C PHE A 197 21.04 6.75 3.69
N GLN A 198 20.20 7.75 3.45
CA GLN A 198 18.97 7.63 2.70
C GLN A 198 18.87 8.77 1.70
N GLY A 199 18.96 8.46 0.41
CA GLY A 199 18.92 9.49 -0.61
C GLY A 199 19.12 8.96 -2.02
N THR A 200 19.16 9.89 -2.97
CA THR A 200 19.50 9.60 -4.37
C THR A 200 20.91 10.07 -4.65
N LEU A 201 21.78 9.15 -5.02
CA LEU A 201 23.15 9.44 -5.42
C LEU A 201 23.15 9.92 -6.87
N ALA A 202 23.62 11.16 -7.10
CA ALA A 202 23.67 11.76 -8.42
C ALA A 202 24.69 11.06 -9.35
N LYS A 203 24.52 11.22 -10.66
CA LYS A 203 25.42 10.66 -11.68
C LYS A 203 26.88 11.11 -11.43
N GLY A 204 27.79 10.15 -11.36
CA GLY A 204 29.22 10.35 -11.17
C GLY A 204 29.65 10.56 -9.71
N LYS A 205 28.71 10.71 -8.77
CA LYS A 205 29.03 10.88 -7.35
C LYS A 205 29.40 9.53 -6.72
N GLU A 206 30.42 9.56 -5.88
CA GLU A 206 30.88 8.43 -5.07
C GLU A 206 30.64 8.75 -3.60
N GLU A 207 30.09 7.79 -2.87
CA GLU A 207 29.92 7.84 -1.41
C GLU A 207 30.58 6.60 -0.82
N SER A 208 31.21 6.76 0.35
CA SER A 208 31.86 5.66 1.03
C SER A 208 31.51 5.63 2.50
N TRP A 209 31.14 4.46 3.00
CA TRP A 209 30.73 4.23 4.39
C TRP A 209 31.56 3.12 5.02
N THR A 210 31.62 3.12 6.36
CA THR A 210 32.33 2.12 7.14
C THR A 210 31.43 1.51 8.21
N ALA A 211 31.42 0.18 8.32
CA ALA A 211 30.63 -0.59 9.28
C ALA A 211 31.49 -1.63 10.00
N ALA A 212 31.10 -2.01 11.22
CA ALA A 212 31.80 -2.96 12.08
C ALA A 212 31.21 -4.39 12.01
N GLU A 213 29.89 -4.53 12.06
CA GLU A 213 29.16 -5.79 12.02
C GLU A 213 28.71 -6.16 10.61
N GLY A 214 28.34 -5.17 9.79
CA GLY A 214 27.87 -5.42 8.44
C GLY A 214 27.09 -4.27 7.83
N PHE A 215 26.76 -4.41 6.54
CA PHE A 215 25.92 -3.46 5.82
C PHE A 215 24.61 -4.10 5.39
N ASP A 216 23.51 -3.40 5.60
CA ASP A 216 22.21 -3.72 5.01
C ASP A 216 21.82 -2.59 4.08
N LEU A 217 21.66 -2.87 2.79
CA LEU A 217 21.41 -1.82 1.82
C LEU A 217 20.36 -2.20 0.80
N ARG A 218 19.58 -1.21 0.38
CA ARG A 218 18.59 -1.33 -0.67
C ARG A 218 18.96 -0.41 -1.81
N VAL A 219 19.25 -1.01 -2.96
CA VAL A 219 19.63 -0.30 -4.19
C VAL A 219 18.49 -0.42 -5.19
N SER A 220 17.99 0.69 -5.71
CA SER A 220 16.85 0.68 -6.64
C SER A 220 17.17 0.06 -8.01
N ARG A 221 18.34 0.35 -8.57
CA ARG A 221 18.80 -0.16 -9.86
C ARG A 221 20.28 -0.51 -9.74
N PRO A 222 20.63 -1.74 -9.36
CA PRO A 222 22.01 -2.03 -8.99
C PRO A 222 22.95 -2.11 -10.21
N ARG A 223 22.44 -2.22 -11.45
CA ARG A 223 23.27 -2.13 -12.68
C ARG A 223 23.91 -0.75 -12.92
N ILE A 224 23.30 0.31 -12.40
CA ILE A 224 23.79 1.68 -12.60
C ILE A 224 24.64 2.17 -11.42
N ALA A 225 24.93 1.30 -10.46
CA ALA A 225 25.81 1.56 -9.34
C ALA A 225 26.99 0.57 -9.38
N GLU A 226 28.21 1.06 -9.35
CA GLU A 226 29.39 0.25 -9.08
C GLU A 226 29.61 0.23 -7.57
N MET A 227 29.56 -0.96 -6.98
CA MET A 227 29.72 -1.16 -5.54
C MET A 227 31.00 -1.93 -5.26
N LEU A 228 31.84 -1.38 -4.40
CA LEU A 228 33.15 -1.88 -4.03
C LEU A 228 33.16 -2.11 -2.52
N LEU A 229 33.33 -3.36 -2.08
CA LEU A 229 33.55 -3.71 -0.68
C LEU A 229 35.04 -3.94 -0.48
N ASP A 230 35.69 -3.15 0.37
CA ASP A 230 37.14 -3.20 0.61
C ASP A 230 37.95 -3.13 -0.71
N GLY A 231 37.47 -2.33 -1.67
CA GLY A 231 38.07 -2.19 -3.01
C GLY A 231 37.76 -3.33 -4.00
N LYS A 232 37.04 -4.38 -3.59
CA LYS A 232 36.62 -5.48 -4.47
C LYS A 232 35.21 -5.27 -5.01
N PRO A 233 34.98 -5.40 -6.32
CA PRO A 233 33.64 -5.24 -6.89
C PRO A 233 32.72 -6.38 -6.45
N ILE A 234 31.51 -6.02 -6.02
CA ILE A 234 30.48 -6.98 -5.60
C ILE A 234 29.99 -7.78 -6.82
N LYS A 235 30.20 -9.10 -6.80
CA LYS A 235 29.72 -10.02 -7.83
C LYS A 235 28.27 -10.44 -7.54
N GLY A 236 27.47 -10.70 -8.58
CA GLY A 236 26.10 -11.20 -8.43
C GLY A 236 24.99 -10.15 -8.58
N ILE A 237 25.36 -8.88 -8.82
CA ILE A 237 24.41 -7.81 -9.17
C ILE A 237 23.79 -8.09 -10.55
N LYS A 238 22.62 -8.74 -10.56
CA LYS A 238 21.90 -9.11 -11.77
C LYS A 238 20.42 -8.77 -11.60
N GLY A 239 20.07 -7.50 -11.83
CA GLY A 239 18.67 -7.06 -11.76
C GLY A 239 18.45 -5.68 -12.37
N ARG A 240 17.28 -5.48 -13.00
CA ARG A 240 16.77 -4.16 -13.44
C ARG A 240 15.92 -3.48 -12.37
N THR A 241 15.63 -4.17 -11.27
CA THR A 241 14.72 -3.76 -10.19
C THR A 241 15.47 -3.58 -8.88
N ALA A 242 14.78 -3.01 -7.89
CA ALA A 242 15.34 -2.80 -6.57
C ALA A 242 15.77 -4.14 -5.94
N GLN A 243 16.95 -4.14 -5.33
CA GLN A 243 17.57 -5.30 -4.73
C GLN A 243 18.03 -4.95 -3.32
N ASN A 244 17.65 -5.77 -2.35
CA ASN A 244 18.21 -5.70 -1.00
C ASN A 244 19.46 -6.57 -0.97
N ILE A 245 20.52 -6.04 -0.36
CA ILE A 245 21.84 -6.66 -0.26
C ILE A 245 22.23 -6.57 1.21
N GLN A 246 22.51 -7.72 1.82
CA GLN A 246 23.10 -7.81 3.15
C GLN A 246 24.57 -8.22 2.99
N ILE A 247 25.44 -7.54 3.71
CA ILE A 247 26.88 -7.80 3.77
C ILE A 247 27.20 -8.08 5.23
N ASP A 248 27.62 -9.31 5.52
CA ASP A 248 28.01 -9.73 6.87
C ASP A 248 29.45 -9.27 7.21
N LYS A 249 29.85 -9.38 8.47
CA LYS A 249 31.21 -9.10 8.97
C LYS A 249 32.30 -9.88 8.22
N ASP A 250 31.95 -11.06 7.72
CA ASP A 250 32.84 -11.93 6.94
C ASP A 250 32.95 -11.50 5.47
N GLY A 251 32.24 -10.44 5.05
CA GLY A 251 32.16 -9.99 3.66
C GLY A 251 31.31 -10.90 2.78
N LYS A 252 30.50 -11.79 3.38
CA LYS A 252 29.53 -12.60 2.67
C LYS A 252 28.37 -11.72 2.22
N ILE A 253 28.02 -11.84 0.94
CA ILE A 253 27.01 -11.00 0.30
C ILE A 253 25.77 -11.86 0.03
N GLU A 254 24.65 -11.50 0.65
CA GLU A 254 23.38 -12.19 0.47
C GLU A 254 22.33 -11.24 -0.14
N PHE A 255 21.57 -11.77 -1.09
CA PHE A 255 20.49 -11.05 -1.75
C PHE A 255 19.15 -11.60 -1.26
N TYR A 256 18.29 -10.73 -0.75
CA TYR A 256 16.97 -11.13 -0.25
C TYR A 256 15.84 -10.30 -0.84
N LYS A 257 14.62 -10.84 -0.78
CA LYS A 257 13.38 -10.19 -1.24
C LYS A 257 12.54 -9.80 -0.03
N GLY A 258 11.94 -8.61 -0.04
CA GLY A 258 11.04 -8.15 1.03
C GLY A 258 11.36 -6.76 1.55
N LYS A 259 10.93 -6.48 2.78
CA LYS A 259 11.37 -5.32 3.58
C LYS A 259 12.84 -5.48 3.95
N LEU A 260 13.55 -4.37 4.19
CA LEU A 260 14.91 -4.41 4.71
C LEU A 260 14.89 -5.09 6.09
N ARG A 261 15.89 -5.92 6.40
CA ARG A 261 16.00 -6.58 7.72
C ARG A 261 16.28 -5.57 8.84
N ALA A 262 16.87 -4.44 8.51
CA ALA A 262 17.13 -3.33 9.40
C ALA A 262 15.97 -2.32 9.53
N GLU A 263 14.80 -2.59 8.92
CA GLU A 263 13.59 -1.73 8.94
C GLU A 263 12.47 -2.31 9.80
#